data_AF-A0AAV2QRM2-F1
#
_entry.id   AF-A0AAV2QRM2-F1
#
_cell.length_a   1.000
_cell.length_b   1.000
_cell.length_c   1.000
_cell.angle_alpha   90.00
_cell.angle_beta   90.00
_cell.angle_gamma   90.00
#
_symmetry.space_group_name_H-M   'P 1'
#
loop_
_entity.id
_entity.type
_entity.pdbx_description
1 polymer ?
#
loop_
_entity_poly.entity_id
_entity_poly.type
_entity_poly.pdbx_seq_one_letter_code
_entity_poly.pdbx_strand_id
1 'polypeptide(L)'
;TGMPLPDLRGKHGGHPHISEARIRLVQTHISNFPTVSSQYSSKTMPSVKYLEPNIKNKKHLYNLYKEWIQDKYPEEEPVSNHFYLDILRRDFKYLKISKIRKDTCNSCDCHN
;
A
#
# COMPACT_ATOMS: atom_id res chain seq x y z
N THR A 1 -48.64 -33.52 8.00
CA THR A 1 -47.17 -33.65 8.20
C THR A 1 -46.50 -32.46 7.56
N GLY A 2 -46.07 -31.47 8.35
CA GLY A 2 -45.38 -30.28 7.83
C GLY A 2 -43.89 -30.39 8.12
N MET A 3 -43.06 -30.51 7.08
CA MET A 3 -41.61 -30.43 7.22
C MET A 3 -41.18 -28.97 7.06
N PRO A 4 -40.39 -28.40 7.99
CA PRO A 4 -39.83 -27.07 7.80
C PRO A 4 -38.76 -27.09 6.70
N LEU A 5 -38.70 -26.02 5.90
CA LEU A 5 -37.67 -25.82 4.89
C LEU A 5 -36.28 -25.71 5.56
N PRO A 6 -35.21 -26.27 4.95
CA PRO A 6 -33.87 -26.14 5.48
C PRO A 6 -33.42 -24.67 5.44
N ASP A 7 -33.02 -24.15 6.59
CA ASP A 7 -32.48 -22.81 6.75
C ASP A 7 -31.13 -22.68 6.01
N LEU A 8 -31.04 -21.69 5.12
CA LEU A 8 -29.85 -21.40 4.30
C LEU A 8 -29.02 -20.24 4.86
N ARG A 9 -29.20 -19.82 6.12
CA ARG A 9 -28.32 -18.80 6.73
C ARG A 9 -27.08 -19.48 7.30
N GLY A 10 -25.91 -19.16 6.72
CA GLY A 10 -24.63 -19.42 7.39
C GLY A 10 -23.52 -20.05 6.57
N LYS A 11 -23.59 -20.14 5.24
CA LYS A 11 -22.40 -20.49 4.44
C LYS A 11 -21.63 -19.22 4.07
N HIS A 12 -20.82 -18.74 5.01
CA HIS A 12 -19.66 -17.94 4.66
C HIS A 12 -18.73 -18.84 3.84
N GLY A 13 -18.87 -18.80 2.52
CA GLY A 13 -17.89 -19.43 1.63
C GLY A 13 -16.50 -18.94 2.02
N GLY A 14 -15.57 -19.88 2.20
CA GLY A 14 -14.22 -19.58 2.68
C GLY A 14 -13.64 -18.39 1.92
N HIS A 15 -13.07 -17.43 2.66
CA HIS A 15 -12.46 -16.26 2.05
C HIS A 15 -11.48 -16.72 0.96
N PRO A 16 -11.55 -16.16 -0.26
CA PRO A 16 -10.66 -16.56 -1.34
C PRO A 16 -9.22 -16.40 -0.88
N HIS A 17 -8.49 -17.52 -0.81
CA HIS A 17 -7.10 -17.55 -0.41
C HIS A 17 -6.28 -16.96 -1.56
N ILE A 18 -5.70 -15.77 -1.33
CA ILE A 18 -4.80 -15.16 -2.31
C ILE A 18 -3.53 -16.01 -2.39
N SER A 19 -3.10 -16.36 -3.60
CA SER A 19 -1.91 -17.17 -3.80
C SER A 19 -0.66 -16.47 -3.29
N GLU A 20 0.29 -17.24 -2.77
CA GLU A 20 1.58 -16.70 -2.30
C GLU A 20 2.35 -16.00 -3.44
N ALA A 21 2.17 -16.44 -4.69
CA ALA A 21 2.75 -15.79 -5.86
C ALA A 21 2.35 -14.31 -5.96
N ARG A 22 1.05 -14.01 -5.77
CA ARG A 22 0.54 -12.63 -5.81
C ARG A 22 1.06 -11.78 -4.65
N ILE A 23 1.25 -12.38 -3.48
CA ILE A 23 1.88 -11.71 -2.33
C ILE A 23 3.32 -11.31 -2.67
N ARG A 24 4.09 -12.23 -3.27
CA ARG A 24 5.48 -11.96 -3.67
C ARG A 24 5.57 -10.88 -4.74
N LEU A 25 4.64 -10.81 -5.69
CA LEU A 25 4.58 -9.72 -6.67
C LEU A 25 4.41 -8.35 -6.00
N VAL A 26 3.49 -8.25 -5.04
CA VAL A 26 3.28 -7.02 -4.26
C VAL A 26 4.54 -6.64 -3.48
N GLN A 27 5.16 -7.59 -2.78
CA GLN A 27 6.40 -7.36 -2.04
C GLN A 27 7.55 -6.91 -2.96
N THR A 28 7.67 -7.53 -4.13
CA THR A 28 8.68 -7.19 -5.14
C THR A 28 8.47 -5.76 -5.65
N HIS A 29 7.22 -5.41 -5.98
CA HIS A 29 6.89 -4.06 -6.42
C HIS A 29 7.24 -3.00 -5.36
N ILE A 30 6.86 -3.22 -4.10
CA ILE A 30 7.18 -2.28 -3.00
C ILE A 30 8.70 -2.19 -2.77
N SER A 31 9.43 -3.30 -2.88
CA SER A 31 10.88 -3.35 -2.66
C SER A 31 11.68 -2.66 -3.77
N ASN A 32 11.11 -2.56 -4.98
CA ASN A 32 11.76 -1.87 -6.10
C ASN A 32 11.81 -0.35 -5.92
N PHE A 33 11.03 0.22 -5.00
CA PHE A 33 11.10 1.66 -4.76
C PHE A 33 12.33 1.99 -3.91
N PRO A 34 13.15 2.96 -4.35
CA PRO A 34 14.25 3.44 -3.53
C PRO A 34 13.70 4.07 -2.25
N THR A 35 14.34 3.72 -1.15
CA THR A 35 14.00 4.25 0.17
C THR A 35 15.09 5.17 0.66
N VAL A 36 14.72 6.37 1.09
CA VAL A 36 15.66 7.36 1.63
C VAL A 36 15.59 7.32 3.15
N SER A 37 16.74 7.21 3.81
CA SER A 37 16.87 7.44 5.24
C SER A 37 16.90 8.95 5.51
N SER A 38 16.01 9.46 6.35
CA SER A 38 16.06 10.86 6.77
C SER A 38 17.33 11.09 7.61
N GLN A 39 18.25 11.92 7.11
CA GLN A 39 19.47 12.32 7.81
C GLN A 39 19.18 12.94 9.19
N TYR A 40 18.02 13.58 9.35
CA TYR A 40 17.59 14.22 10.61
C TYR A 40 16.94 13.24 11.60
N SER A 41 16.26 12.19 11.12
CA SER A 41 15.60 11.19 11.96
C SER A 41 16.52 10.04 12.36
N SER A 42 17.70 9.95 11.74
CA SER A 42 18.68 8.88 11.93
C SER A 42 19.23 8.77 13.35
N LYS A 43 19.15 9.84 14.16
CA LYS A 43 19.63 9.84 15.56
C LYS A 43 18.60 9.27 16.56
N THR A 44 17.32 9.24 16.21
CA THR A 44 16.23 8.80 17.12
C THR A 44 15.46 7.60 16.60
N MET A 45 15.42 7.36 15.29
CA MET A 45 14.76 6.22 14.65
C MET A 45 15.55 5.71 13.43
N PRO A 46 16.69 5.02 13.65
CA PRO A 46 17.61 4.60 12.58
C PRO A 46 17.01 3.62 11.57
N SER A 47 15.87 3.00 11.87
CA SER A 47 15.20 2.01 11.01
C SER A 47 14.12 2.60 10.10
N VAL A 48 13.75 3.89 10.25
CA VAL A 48 12.68 4.49 9.45
C VAL A 48 13.18 4.84 8.07
N LYS A 49 12.51 4.27 7.07
CA LYS A 49 12.78 4.47 5.65
C LYS A 49 11.62 5.25 5.03
N TYR A 50 11.90 6.32 4.32
CA TYR A 50 10.88 7.07 3.59
C TYR A 50 10.87 6.63 2.13
N LEU A 51 9.68 6.38 1.58
CA LEU A 51 9.54 6.29 0.11
C LEU A 51 9.94 7.64 -0.49
N GLU A 52 10.63 7.60 -1.63
CA GLU A 52 11.05 8.79 -2.38
C GLU A 52 9.94 9.85 -2.49
N PRO A 53 10.31 11.14 -2.57
CA PRO A 53 9.36 12.26 -2.57
C PRO A 53 8.36 12.25 -3.75
N ASN A 54 8.60 11.43 -4.78
CA ASN A 54 7.69 11.25 -5.91
C ASN A 54 6.40 10.51 -5.52
N ILE A 55 6.40 9.72 -4.43
CA ILE A 55 5.22 8.99 -3.98
C ILE A 55 4.45 9.81 -2.96
N LYS A 56 3.44 10.53 -3.46
CA LYS A 56 2.63 11.45 -2.65
C LYS A 56 1.75 10.73 -1.61
N ASN A 57 1.13 9.61 -1.99
CA ASN A 57 0.08 8.95 -1.19
C ASN A 57 0.04 7.43 -1.43
N LYS A 58 -0.55 6.68 -0.49
CA LYS A 58 -0.80 5.23 -0.61
C LYS A 58 -1.58 4.85 -1.87
N LYS A 59 -2.55 5.70 -2.26
CA LYS A 59 -3.33 5.53 -3.50
C LYS A 59 -2.47 5.66 -4.77
N HIS A 60 -1.48 6.56 -4.74
CA HIS A 60 -0.56 6.73 -5.86
C HIS A 60 0.34 5.49 -6.01
N LEU A 61 0.87 4.99 -4.89
CA LEU A 61 1.64 3.75 -4.85
C LEU A 61 0.84 2.56 -5.42
N TYR A 62 -0.44 2.42 -5.08
CA TYR A 62 -1.30 1.38 -5.65
C TYR A 62 -1.57 1.55 -7.16
N ASN A 63 -1.66 2.80 -7.65
CA ASN A 63 -1.81 3.03 -9.09
C ASN A 63 -0.57 2.60 -9.86
N LEU A 64 0.62 2.93 -9.36
CA LEU A 64 1.89 2.47 -9.91
C LEU A 64 1.99 0.94 -9.91
N TYR A 65 1.47 0.27 -8.88
CA TYR A 65 1.38 -1.19 -8.84
C TYR A 65 0.52 -1.75 -9.97
N LYS A 66 -0.67 -1.17 -10.22
CA LYS A 66 -1.53 -1.63 -11.31
C LYS A 66 -0.86 -1.47 -12.67
N GLU A 67 -0.25 -0.32 -12.91
CA GLU A 67 0.49 -0.04 -14.15
C GLU A 67 1.66 -1.02 -14.31
N TRP A 68 2.42 -1.27 -13.24
CA TRP A 68 3.54 -2.21 -13.25
C TRP A 68 3.10 -3.66 -13.50
N ILE A 69 2.01 -4.12 -12.88
CA ILE A 69 1.45 -5.45 -13.16
C ILE A 69 0.98 -5.55 -14.60
N GLN A 70 0.27 -4.53 -15.10
CA GLN A 70 -0.24 -4.54 -16.46
C GLN A 70 0.88 -4.54 -17.51
N ASP A 71 2.02 -3.90 -17.23
CA ASP A 71 3.22 -3.91 -18.08
C ASP A 71 3.99 -5.24 -18.01
N LYS A 72 4.26 -5.74 -16.80
CA LYS A 72 5.16 -6.89 -16.58
C LYS A 72 4.47 -8.24 -16.62
N TYR A 73 3.21 -8.29 -16.22
CA TYR A 73 2.41 -9.50 -16.05
C TYR A 73 1.00 -9.28 -16.60
N PRO A 74 0.85 -9.11 -17.93
CA PRO A 74 -0.45 -8.81 -18.53
C PRO A 74 -1.52 -9.90 -18.31
N GLU A 75 -1.10 -11.12 -17.97
CA GLU A 75 -1.99 -12.24 -17.65
C GLU A 75 -2.45 -12.28 -16.18
N GLU A 76 -1.83 -11.50 -15.30
CA GLU A 76 -2.14 -11.46 -13.87
C GLU A 76 -3.04 -10.27 -13.52
N GLU A 77 -4.10 -10.53 -12.76
CA GLU A 77 -4.95 -9.46 -12.27
C GLU A 77 -4.33 -8.76 -11.05
N PRO A 78 -4.41 -7.41 -10.96
CA PRO A 78 -3.97 -6.70 -9.77
C PRO A 78 -4.81 -7.09 -8.55
N VAL A 79 -4.15 -7.22 -7.38
CA VAL A 79 -4.85 -7.46 -6.11
C VAL A 79 -5.69 -6.24 -5.72
N SER A 80 -6.70 -6.45 -4.85
CA SER A 80 -7.47 -5.35 -4.30
C SER A 80 -6.59 -4.35 -3.53
N ASN A 81 -6.93 -3.06 -3.63
CA ASN A 81 -6.26 -1.99 -2.90
C ASN A 81 -6.19 -2.26 -1.40
N HIS A 82 -7.25 -2.82 -0.80
CA HIS A 82 -7.23 -3.14 0.63
C HIS A 82 -6.12 -4.15 0.97
N PHE A 83 -6.02 -5.22 0.19
CA PHE A 83 -5.02 -6.27 0.39
C PHE A 83 -3.59 -5.76 0.14
N TYR A 84 -3.40 -4.97 -0.92
CA TYR A 84 -2.13 -4.31 -1.20
C TYR A 84 -1.65 -3.46 -0.01
N LEU A 85 -2.56 -2.64 0.55
CA LEU A 85 -2.23 -1.79 1.69
C LEU A 85 -2.05 -2.57 2.99
N ASP A 86 -2.65 -3.75 3.12
CA ASP A 86 -2.43 -4.64 4.26
C ASP A 86 -1.02 -5.21 4.23
N ILE A 87 -0.58 -5.76 3.09
CA ILE A 87 0.79 -6.22 2.86
C ILE A 87 1.79 -5.09 3.15
N LEU A 88 1.55 -3.89 2.62
CA LEU A 88 2.42 -2.74 2.88
C LEU A 88 2.57 -2.44 4.38
N ARG A 89 1.48 -2.53 5.17
CA ARG A 89 1.52 -2.24 6.61
C ARG A 89 2.18 -3.37 7.40
N ARG A 90 1.93 -4.62 7.00
CA ARG A 90 2.40 -5.82 7.66
C ARG A 90 3.89 -6.04 7.42
N ASP A 91 4.30 -6.02 6.15
CA ASP A 91 5.65 -6.42 5.73
C ASP A 91 6.61 -5.22 5.70
N PHE A 92 6.08 -4.01 5.45
CA PHE A 92 6.86 -2.76 5.37
C PHE A 92 6.47 -1.75 6.46
N LYS A 93 6.32 -2.22 7.70
CA LYS A 93 5.93 -1.39 8.87
C LYS A 93 6.79 -0.14 9.07
N TYR A 94 8.08 -0.23 8.71
CA TYR A 94 9.07 0.84 8.84
C TYR A 94 9.05 1.85 7.68
N LEU A 95 8.29 1.56 6.62
CA LEU A 95 8.19 2.40 5.43
C LEU A 95 7.14 3.49 5.65
N LYS A 96 7.59 4.76 5.63
CA LYS A 96 6.72 5.92 5.77
C LYS A 96 6.62 6.63 4.42
N ILE A 97 5.40 7.02 4.05
CA ILE A 97 5.22 7.96 2.94
C ILE A 97 5.52 9.33 3.52
N SER A 98 6.61 9.95 3.03
CA SER A 98 6.95 11.30 3.45
C SER A 98 5.82 12.22 2.99
N LYS A 99 5.05 12.77 3.94
CA LYS A 99 4.12 13.83 3.61
C LYS A 99 4.98 15.03 3.27
N ILE A 100 5.06 15.38 1.98
CA ILE A 100 5.57 16.70 1.58
C ILE A 100 4.80 17.70 2.43
N ARG A 101 5.51 18.39 3.34
CA ARG A 101 4.95 19.57 3.97
C ARG A 101 4.70 20.51 2.79
N LYS A 102 3.44 20.89 2.56
CA LYS A 102 3.19 22.04 1.70
C LYS A 102 4.03 23.16 2.30
N ASP A 103 5.02 23.65 1.56
CA ASP A 103 5.68 24.91 1.83
C ASP A 103 4.63 26.02 1.68
N THR A 104 3.77 26.16 2.68
CA THR A 104 3.18 27.45 2.99
C THR A 104 4.19 28.15 3.87
N CYS A 105 5.01 28.97 3.23
CA CYS A 105 5.71 30.06 3.86
C CYS A 105 4.68 30.94 4.59
N ASN A 106 4.66 30.92 5.92
CA ASN A 106 3.82 31.83 6.71
C ASN A 106 4.30 33.30 6.64
N SER A 107 5.42 33.59 5.96
CA SER A 107 5.92 34.97 5.80
C SER A 107 5.52 35.64 4.48
N CYS A 108 4.70 35.00 3.64
CA CYS A 108 4.20 35.62 2.40
C CYS A 108 2.80 36.24 2.51
N ASP A 109 2.21 36.37 3.71
CA ASP A 109 0.89 37.00 3.93
C ASP A 109 0.98 38.44 4.45
N CYS A 110 2.09 39.15 4.22
CA CYS A 110 2.28 40.53 4.74
C CYS A 110 2.82 41.55 3.71
N HIS A 111 2.82 41.26 2.41
CA HIS A 111 3.10 42.28 1.39
C HIS A 111 2.24 42.06 0.14
N ASN A 112 1.03 42.61 0.15
CA ASN A 112 0.63 43.74 -0.70
C ASN A 112 -0.80 44.19 -0.35
#